data_AF-A0A8S3R4V2-F1
#
_entry.id   AF-A0A8S3R4V2-F1
#
_cell.length_a   1.000
_cell.length_b   1.000
_cell.length_c   1.000
_cell.angle_alpha   90.00
_cell.angle_beta   90.00
_cell.angle_gamma   90.00
#
_symmetry.space_group_name_H-M   'P 1'
#
loop_
_entity.id
_entity.type
_entity.pdbx_description
1 polymer ?
#
loop_
_entity_poly.entity_id
_entity_poly.type
_entity_poly.pdbx_seq_one_letter_code
_entity_poly.pdbx_strand_id
1 'polypeptide(L)'
;MDRSIISCIQKVVLYETKARIYVVGSNTTETQFRVLKIDRTESRDLVIHDDKAVYTQIQIRNLLTMINHGNQPKDVKSDAGLIKTISAFGIVGFVKFLEGYYIIVITQRAKVAVIGPHVIYKVMNTAMIPIPNDTVKYTHPDESRYKKLFESVDLSSNFYFSYSYDLTHSLQFNMMPVDCVSSSTDLGQSEVYGIKNRYAQKYLWNKFLIKPCKHILHTDWFIPIIHGFVDQKHLCIFGKALYITLIARRSIQFAGTRFLKRGANSEGYVAK
;
A
#
# COMPACT_ATOMS: atom_id res chain seq x y z
N MET A 1 -0.54 -16.87 -6.96
CA MET A 1 -1.17 -16.47 -8.23
C MET A 1 -1.37 -14.97 -8.21
N ASP A 2 -0.38 -14.19 -8.65
CA ASP A 2 -0.46 -12.73 -8.65
C ASP A 2 -1.14 -12.26 -9.95
N ARG A 3 -2.47 -12.38 -10.00
CA ARG A 3 -3.28 -11.67 -10.98
C ARG A 3 -3.15 -10.18 -10.67
N SER A 4 -2.60 -9.42 -11.60
CA SER A 4 -2.40 -7.98 -11.41
C SER A 4 -3.30 -7.19 -12.35
N ILE A 5 -4.59 -7.20 -11.99
CA ILE A 5 -5.41 -6.01 -12.09
C ILE A 5 -5.01 -5.19 -10.85
N ILE A 6 -4.17 -4.19 -11.07
CA ILE A 6 -4.45 -2.82 -10.63
C ILE A 6 -5.39 -2.74 -9.42
N SER A 7 -4.84 -2.52 -8.23
CA SER A 7 -5.55 -2.60 -6.94
C SER A 7 -6.98 -2.08 -7.04
N CYS A 8 -7.97 -2.95 -6.79
CA CYS A 8 -9.37 -2.52 -6.79
C CYS A 8 -9.69 -1.62 -5.60
N ILE A 9 -8.85 -1.64 -4.55
CA ILE A 9 -9.01 -0.84 -3.33
C ILE A 9 -8.44 0.55 -3.55
N GLN A 10 -9.32 1.56 -3.56
CA GLN A 10 -8.93 2.97 -3.70
C GLN A 10 -9.30 3.82 -2.49
N LYS A 11 -10.18 3.30 -1.64
CA LYS A 11 -10.58 3.89 -0.36
C LYS A 11 -10.34 2.86 0.73
N VAL A 12 -9.79 3.31 1.84
CA VAL A 12 -9.48 2.48 3.00
C VAL A 12 -10.00 3.20 4.23
N VAL A 13 -10.69 2.49 5.12
CA VAL A 13 -11.17 3.01 6.39
C VAL A 13 -10.71 2.08 7.50
N LEU A 14 -10.09 2.64 8.53
CA LEU A 14 -9.67 1.90 9.71
C LEU A 14 -10.71 2.10 10.80
N TYR A 15 -11.15 0.99 11.37
CA TYR A 15 -11.94 0.94 12.58
C TYR A 15 -11.14 0.25 13.67
N GLU A 16 -11.36 0.66 14.91
CA GLU A 16 -10.58 0.26 16.06
C GLU A 16 -11.50 -0.22 17.18
N THR A 17 -11.12 -1.35 17.78
CA THR A 17 -11.64 -1.83 19.05
C THR A 17 -10.46 -2.05 19.99
N LYS A 18 -10.73 -2.38 21.26
CA LYS A 18 -9.65 -2.69 22.23
C LYS A 18 -8.73 -3.83 21.77
N ALA A 19 -9.29 -4.83 21.08
CA ALA A 19 -8.56 -6.04 20.70
C ALA A 19 -8.08 -6.04 19.24
N ARG A 20 -8.71 -5.30 18.33
CA ARG A 20 -8.44 -5.42 16.88
C ARG A 20 -8.54 -4.09 16.14
N ILE A 21 -7.75 -3.97 15.07
CA ILE A 21 -7.98 -2.99 14.00
C ILE A 21 -8.64 -3.72 12.83
N TYR A 22 -9.74 -3.16 12.33
CA TYR A 22 -10.43 -3.59 11.14
C TYR A 22 -10.13 -2.61 10.01
N VAL A 23 -9.44 -3.07 8.97
CA VAL A 23 -9.16 -2.27 7.77
C VAL A 23 -10.16 -2.64 6.70
N VAL A 24 -11.05 -1.73 6.35
CA VAL A 24 -12.07 -1.93 5.31
C VAL A 24 -11.60 -1.21 4.05
N GLY A 25 -11.35 -1.97 2.99
CA GLY A 25 -10.94 -1.47 1.69
C GLY A 25 -12.10 -1.54 0.72
N SER A 26 -12.30 -0.50 -0.10
CA SER A 26 -13.34 -0.47 -1.11
C SER A 26 -12.84 0.10 -2.43
N ASN A 27 -13.53 -0.26 -3.49
CA ASN A 27 -13.41 0.45 -4.76
C ASN A 27 -14.01 1.85 -4.70
N THR A 28 -13.77 2.65 -5.74
CA THR A 28 -14.20 4.05 -5.81
C THR A 28 -15.72 4.20 -5.71
N THR A 29 -16.46 3.28 -6.33
CA THR A 29 -17.93 3.24 -6.38
C THR A 29 -18.56 2.61 -5.14
N GLU A 30 -17.77 2.11 -4.18
CA GLU A 30 -18.28 1.49 -2.95
C GLU A 30 -19.27 0.33 -3.20
N THR A 31 -18.95 -0.50 -4.20
CA THR A 31 -19.75 -1.68 -4.55
C THR A 31 -19.09 -2.99 -4.11
N GLN A 32 -17.77 -2.99 -3.96
CA GLN A 32 -16.98 -4.15 -3.55
C GLN A 32 -16.07 -3.76 -2.39
N PHE A 33 -16.08 -4.58 -1.35
CA PHE A 33 -15.34 -4.37 -0.12
C PHE A 33 -14.48 -5.58 0.23
N ARG A 34 -13.37 -5.33 0.92
CA ARG A 34 -12.53 -6.34 1.55
C ARG A 34 -12.21 -5.91 2.98
N VAL A 35 -11.95 -6.86 3.86
CA VAL A 35 -11.68 -6.59 5.27
C VAL A 35 -10.39 -7.27 5.72
N LEU A 36 -9.47 -6.51 6.32
CA LEU A 36 -8.37 -7.06 7.10
C LEU A 36 -8.67 -6.92 8.58
N LYS A 37 -8.26 -7.94 9.34
CA LYS A 37 -8.32 -7.93 10.80
C LYS A 37 -6.89 -8.00 11.31
N ILE A 38 -6.50 -7.03 12.12
CA ILE A 38 -5.17 -6.94 12.72
C ILE A 38 -5.34 -7.06 14.23
N ASP A 39 -4.61 -7.98 14.84
CA ASP A 39 -4.61 -8.15 16.29
C ASP A 39 -3.85 -7.01 16.99
N ARG A 40 -4.40 -6.50 18.09
CA ARG A 40 -3.79 -5.47 18.95
C ARG A 40 -3.36 -6.00 20.31
N THR A 41 -3.68 -7.25 20.62
CA THR A 41 -3.37 -7.88 21.91
C THR A 41 -1.93 -8.39 21.96
N GLU A 42 -1.32 -8.62 20.80
CA GLU A 42 0.09 -8.94 20.67
C GLU A 42 0.95 -7.67 20.73
N SER A 43 1.94 -7.65 21.63
CA SER A 43 2.80 -6.47 21.83
C SER A 43 3.82 -6.27 20.71
N ARG A 44 4.39 -7.37 20.19
CA ARG A 44 5.58 -7.32 19.32
C ARG A 44 5.39 -7.94 17.95
N ASP A 45 4.41 -8.82 17.78
CA ASP A 45 4.23 -9.57 16.54
C ASP A 45 3.04 -9.07 15.75
N LEU A 46 3.18 -9.12 14.42
CA LEU A 46 2.16 -8.65 13.50
C LEU A 46 1.27 -9.81 13.11
N VAL A 47 0.09 -9.90 13.73
CA VAL A 47 -0.91 -10.92 13.39
C VAL A 47 -2.00 -10.28 12.53
N ILE A 48 -2.03 -10.66 11.25
CA ILE A 48 -3.02 -10.19 10.28
C ILE A 48 -3.81 -11.38 9.76
N HIS A 49 -5.12 -11.21 9.68
CA HIS A 49 -6.03 -12.14 9.04
C HIS A 49 -6.71 -11.45 7.85
N ASP A 50 -6.52 -12.03 6.67
CA ASP A 50 -7.21 -11.67 5.43
C ASP A 50 -8.02 -12.88 4.97
N ASP A 51 -9.35 -12.76 5.00
CA ASP A 51 -10.25 -13.82 4.51
C ASP A 51 -10.37 -13.82 2.98
N LYS A 52 -9.79 -12.83 2.30
CA LYS A 52 -9.77 -12.67 0.84
C LYS A 52 -11.17 -12.66 0.22
N ALA A 53 -12.21 -12.49 1.02
CA ALA A 53 -13.58 -12.42 0.56
C ALA A 53 -13.88 -11.03 -0.02
N VAL A 54 -14.88 -10.99 -0.91
CA VAL A 54 -15.44 -9.73 -1.43
C VAL A 54 -16.82 -9.57 -0.82
N TYR A 55 -17.02 -8.44 -0.14
CA TYR A 55 -18.25 -8.09 0.56
C TYR A 55 -19.04 -7.05 -0.24
N THR A 56 -20.36 -7.12 -0.13
CA THR A 56 -21.27 -6.05 -0.58
C THR A 56 -21.41 -4.97 0.49
N GLN A 57 -21.98 -3.82 0.09
CA GLN A 57 -22.26 -2.71 1.00
C GLN A 57 -23.16 -3.12 2.19
N ILE A 58 -24.14 -3.99 1.95
CA ILE A 58 -25.05 -4.47 3.00
C ILE A 58 -24.29 -5.40 3.96
N GLN A 59 -23.48 -6.31 3.42
CA GLN A 59 -22.71 -7.24 4.24
C GLN A 59 -21.68 -6.52 5.12
N ILE A 60 -20.97 -5.52 4.59
CA ILE A 60 -19.99 -4.77 5.39
C ILE A 60 -20.66 -3.93 6.47
N ARG A 61 -21.82 -3.32 6.17
CA ARG A 61 -22.60 -2.58 7.17
C ARG A 61 -23.05 -3.50 8.30
N ASN A 62 -23.59 -4.67 7.97
CA ASN A 62 -24.00 -5.66 8.96
C ASN A 62 -22.80 -6.16 9.78
N LEU A 63 -21.65 -6.43 9.14
CA LEU A 63 -20.42 -6.83 9.83
C LEU A 63 -19.99 -5.79 10.87
N LEU A 64 -19.87 -4.52 10.47
CA LEU A 64 -19.46 -3.44 11.36
C LEU A 64 -20.47 -3.22 12.50
N THR A 65 -21.76 -3.38 12.21
CA THR A 65 -22.84 -3.28 13.21
C THR A 65 -22.73 -4.40 14.25
N MET A 66 -22.51 -5.64 13.81
CA MET A 66 -22.28 -6.79 14.71
C MET A 66 -21.02 -6.61 15.55
N ILE A 67 -19.92 -6.13 14.96
CA ILE A 67 -18.69 -5.84 15.69
C ILE A 67 -18.92 -4.75 16.74
N ASN A 68 -19.62 -3.67 16.40
CA ASN A 68 -19.90 -2.60 17.34
C ASN A 68 -20.69 -3.11 18.54
N HIS A 69 -21.81 -3.83 18.31
CA HIS A 69 -22.61 -4.41 19.40
C HIS A 69 -21.84 -5.40 20.26
N GLY A 70 -21.00 -6.25 19.66
CA GLY A 70 -20.18 -7.21 20.40
C GLY A 70 -19.07 -6.59 21.26
N ASN A 71 -18.72 -5.33 21.00
CA ASN A 71 -17.68 -4.60 21.73
C ASN A 71 -18.22 -3.45 22.59
N GLN A 72 -19.55 -3.28 22.69
CA GLN A 72 -20.14 -2.28 23.55
C GLN A 72 -19.93 -2.63 25.04
N PRO A 73 -19.47 -1.69 25.88
CA PRO A 73 -19.34 -1.93 27.31
C PRO A 73 -20.74 -2.12 27.93
N LYS A 74 -20.88 -3.15 28.78
CA LYS A 74 -22.17 -3.54 29.39
C LYS A 74 -22.77 -2.48 30.32
N ASP A 75 -21.94 -1.55 30.82
CA ASP A 75 -22.30 -0.63 31.92
C ASP A 75 -22.40 0.85 31.53
N VAL A 76 -22.17 1.23 30.26
CA VAL A 76 -22.23 2.64 29.84
C VAL A 76 -22.94 2.77 28.50
N LYS A 77 -23.90 3.71 28.39
CA LYS A 77 -24.43 4.24 27.11
C LYS A 77 -23.35 5.05 26.37
N SER A 78 -22.16 4.48 26.20
CA SER A 78 -21.08 5.08 25.42
C SER A 78 -21.08 4.47 24.03
N ASP A 79 -21.05 5.33 23.01
CA ASP A 79 -21.17 4.99 21.60
C ASP A 79 -19.94 4.27 21.00
N ALA A 80 -18.97 3.87 21.83
CA ALA A 80 -17.62 3.52 21.38
C ALA A 80 -17.26 2.04 21.61
N GLY A 81 -18.03 1.12 21.02
CA GLY A 81 -17.59 -0.28 20.87
C GLY A 81 -16.61 -0.43 19.70
N LEU A 82 -16.93 0.21 18.57
CA LEU A 82 -16.12 0.29 17.36
C LEU A 82 -15.95 1.75 16.95
N ILE A 83 -14.71 2.23 16.93
CA ILE A 83 -14.39 3.63 16.62
C ILE A 83 -13.83 3.71 15.21
N LYS A 84 -14.34 4.64 14.39
CA LYS A 84 -13.73 4.95 13.09
C LYS A 84 -12.52 5.85 13.32
N THR A 85 -11.32 5.32 13.15
CA THR A 85 -10.07 6.05 13.44
C THR A 85 -9.65 6.96 12.29
N ILE A 86 -9.56 6.42 11.07
CA ILE A 86 -9.01 7.18 9.94
C ILE A 86 -9.57 6.72 8.59
N SER A 87 -9.69 7.67 7.66
CA SER A 87 -9.91 7.40 6.23
C SER A 87 -8.60 7.60 5.47
N ALA A 88 -8.32 6.70 4.53
CA ALA A 88 -7.09 6.64 3.77
C ALA A 88 -7.38 6.20 2.32
N PHE A 89 -6.35 6.30 1.48
CA PHE A 89 -6.36 5.96 0.06
C PHE A 89 -5.54 4.71 -0.26
N GLY A 90 -4.88 4.11 0.73
CA GLY A 90 -4.02 2.97 0.55
C GLY A 90 -3.15 2.68 1.78
N ILE A 91 -2.66 1.45 1.87
CA ILE A 91 -1.69 1.02 2.87
C ILE A 91 -0.30 1.13 2.24
N VAL A 92 0.60 1.87 2.88
CA VAL A 92 2.01 1.94 2.49
C VAL A 92 2.72 0.65 2.92
N GLY A 93 2.47 0.22 4.16
CA GLY A 93 2.92 -1.04 4.74
C GLY A 93 3.01 -0.98 6.26
N PHE A 94 3.81 -1.88 6.82
CA PHE A 94 3.98 -2.09 8.26
C PHE A 94 5.45 -1.93 8.65
N VAL A 95 5.71 -1.27 9.77
CA VAL A 95 7.06 -1.09 10.32
C VAL A 95 7.09 -1.48 11.79
N LYS A 96 8.13 -2.18 12.21
CA LYS A 96 8.37 -2.55 13.61
C LYS A 96 9.44 -1.64 14.19
N PHE A 97 9.11 -0.99 15.30
CA PHE A 97 10.08 -0.31 16.17
C PHE A 97 10.26 -1.11 17.46
N LEU A 98 10.63 -0.46 18.56
CA LEU A 98 10.93 -1.13 19.82
C LEU A 98 9.68 -1.42 20.64
N GLU A 99 8.67 -0.55 20.56
CA GLU A 99 7.38 -0.73 21.25
C GLU A 99 6.41 -1.65 20.51
N GLY A 100 6.60 -1.86 19.20
CA GLY A 100 5.78 -2.77 18.41
C GLY A 100 5.64 -2.37 16.94
N TYR A 101 4.62 -2.92 16.29
CA TYR A 101 4.31 -2.62 14.88
C TYR A 101 3.42 -1.39 14.74
N TYR A 102 3.63 -0.67 13.64
CA TYR A 102 2.82 0.44 13.19
C TYR A 102 2.34 0.17 11.77
N ILE A 103 1.09 0.57 11.48
CA ILE A 103 0.56 0.61 10.12
C ILE A 103 0.74 2.02 9.56
N ILE A 104 1.24 2.11 8.33
CA ILE A 104 1.41 3.37 7.61
C ILE A 104 0.39 3.42 6.48
N VAL A 105 -0.44 4.48 6.48
CA VAL A 105 -1.52 4.67 5.51
C VAL A 105 -1.40 6.01 4.79
N ILE A 106 -1.87 6.08 3.56
CA ILE A 106 -1.90 7.31 2.75
C ILE A 106 -3.19 8.06 3.07
N THR A 107 -3.12 9.18 3.78
CA THR A 107 -4.31 9.95 4.18
C THR A 107 -4.72 10.97 3.13
N GLN A 108 -3.76 11.47 2.35
CA GLN A 108 -4.02 12.41 1.26
C GLN A 108 -3.16 12.07 0.04
N ARG A 109 -3.76 12.25 -1.15
CA ARG A 109 -3.11 12.07 -2.45
C ARG A 109 -3.53 13.17 -3.41
N ALA A 110 -2.65 13.54 -4.32
CA ALA A 110 -2.95 14.49 -5.40
C ALA A 110 -2.75 13.81 -6.75
N LYS A 111 -3.67 14.02 -7.69
CA LYS A 111 -3.50 13.61 -9.09
C LYS A 111 -2.43 14.50 -9.73
N VAL A 112 -1.39 13.89 -10.32
CA VAL A 112 -0.26 14.63 -10.91
C VAL A 112 -0.05 14.38 -12.40
N ALA A 113 -0.49 13.23 -12.91
CA ALA A 113 -0.39 12.90 -14.32
C ALA A 113 -1.43 11.86 -14.74
N VAL A 114 -1.70 11.79 -16.05
CA VAL A 114 -2.53 10.76 -16.67
C VAL A 114 -1.79 10.15 -17.86
N ILE A 115 -1.66 8.83 -17.90
CA ILE A 115 -1.08 8.08 -19.03
C ILE A 115 -2.16 7.13 -19.55
N GLY A 116 -2.74 7.45 -20.71
CA GLY A 116 -3.90 6.73 -21.23
C GLY A 116 -5.06 6.75 -20.22
N PRO A 117 -5.62 5.59 -19.80
CA PRO A 117 -6.66 5.53 -18.78
C PRO A 117 -6.11 5.61 -17.35
N HIS A 118 -4.78 5.63 -17.17
CA HIS A 118 -4.16 5.46 -15.87
C HIS A 118 -3.83 6.78 -15.20
N VAL A 119 -4.24 6.90 -13.95
CA VAL A 119 -3.96 8.10 -13.14
C VAL A 119 -2.77 7.85 -12.23
N ILE A 120 -1.83 8.80 -12.22
CA ILE A 120 -0.69 8.81 -11.31
C ILE A 120 -0.98 9.78 -10.18
N TYR A 121 -0.78 9.31 -8.96
CA TYR A 121 -0.98 10.06 -7.74
C TYR A 121 0.35 10.33 -7.03
N LYS A 122 0.49 11.53 -6.49
CA LYS A 122 1.51 11.88 -5.50
C LYS A 122 0.94 11.65 -4.11
N VAL A 123 1.74 11.04 -3.22
CA VAL A 123 1.43 10.97 -1.79
C VAL A 123 1.59 12.37 -1.21
N MET A 124 0.53 12.90 -0.60
CA MET A 124 0.54 14.26 0.00
C MET A 124 0.62 14.22 1.51
N ASN A 125 0.04 13.20 2.13
CA ASN A 125 0.12 13.03 3.56
C ASN A 125 -0.02 11.54 3.92
N THR A 126 0.63 11.14 5.00
CA THR A 126 0.57 9.79 5.55
C THR A 126 0.24 9.87 7.04
N ALA A 127 -0.27 8.77 7.59
CA ALA A 127 -0.42 8.61 9.02
C ALA A 127 0.22 7.29 9.44
N MET A 128 0.86 7.31 10.60
CA MET A 128 1.49 6.14 11.22
C MET A 128 0.75 5.83 12.52
N ILE A 129 0.08 4.69 12.57
CA ILE A 129 -0.82 4.31 13.67
C ILE A 129 -0.23 3.11 14.40
N PRO A 130 -0.05 3.18 15.74
CA PRO A 130 0.41 2.03 16.52
C PRO A 130 -0.64 0.91 16.50
N ILE A 131 -0.18 -0.33 16.37
CA ILE A 131 -1.06 -1.51 16.39
C ILE A 131 -1.31 -2.00 17.82
N PRO A 132 -0.30 -2.20 18.69
CA PRO A 132 -0.53 -2.72 20.04
C PRO A 132 -1.44 -1.80 20.85
N ASN A 133 -2.36 -2.40 21.61
CA ASN A 133 -3.19 -1.66 22.54
C ASN A 133 -2.36 -1.11 23.72
N ASP A 134 -2.76 0.03 24.28
CA ASP A 134 -2.06 0.71 25.38
C ASP A 134 -1.86 -0.18 26.62
N THR A 135 -2.72 -1.17 26.83
CA THR A 135 -2.61 -2.13 27.95
C THR A 135 -1.49 -3.15 27.78
N VAL A 136 -1.13 -3.49 26.55
CA VAL A 136 -0.09 -4.48 26.21
C VAL A 136 1.18 -3.79 25.68
N LYS A 137 1.08 -2.48 25.47
CA LYS A 137 2.16 -1.66 24.94
C LYS A 137 3.31 -1.60 25.94
N TYR A 138 4.46 -2.08 25.50
CA TYR A 138 5.71 -1.89 26.21
C TYR A 138 6.28 -0.52 25.87
N THR A 139 6.78 0.23 26.86
CA THR A 139 7.41 1.54 26.64
C THR A 139 8.92 1.39 26.53
N HIS A 140 9.54 2.03 25.53
CA HIS A 140 10.99 1.99 25.35
C HIS A 140 11.55 3.40 25.17
N PRO A 141 12.61 3.81 25.90
CA PRO A 141 13.14 5.18 25.88
C PRO A 141 13.56 5.64 24.47
N ASP A 142 14.16 4.73 23.68
CA ASP A 142 14.60 5.04 22.31
C ASP A 142 13.50 5.03 21.24
N GLU A 143 12.25 4.67 21.55
CA GLU A 143 11.18 4.58 20.55
C GLU A 143 11.00 5.90 19.78
N SER A 144 10.92 7.02 20.50
CA SER A 144 10.74 8.35 19.90
C SER A 144 11.87 8.68 18.93
N ARG A 145 13.10 8.24 19.23
CA ARG A 145 14.27 8.43 18.36
C ARG A 145 14.13 7.68 17.05
N TYR A 146 13.71 6.41 17.08
CA TYR A 146 13.50 5.62 15.86
C TYR A 146 12.33 6.13 15.03
N LYS A 147 11.23 6.54 15.68
CA LYS A 147 10.10 7.19 14.99
C LYS A 147 10.54 8.46 14.27
N LYS A 148 11.26 9.35 14.94
CA LYS A 148 11.81 10.58 14.33
C LYS A 148 12.78 10.29 13.19
N LEU A 149 13.61 9.25 13.32
CA LEU A 149 14.52 8.85 12.25
C LEU A 149 13.74 8.38 11.02
N PHE A 150 12.66 7.61 11.21
CA PHE A 150 11.80 7.19 10.12
C PHE A 150 11.04 8.38 9.50
N GLU A 151 10.47 9.25 10.33
CA GLU A 151 9.75 10.47 9.92
C GLU A 151 10.65 11.51 9.25
N SER A 152 11.99 11.43 9.42
CA SER A 152 12.93 12.26 8.66
C SER A 152 12.88 11.99 7.15
N VAL A 153 12.39 10.80 6.74
CA VAL A 153 12.04 10.52 5.36
C VAL A 153 10.63 11.06 5.11
N ASP A 154 10.57 12.23 4.49
CA ASP A 154 9.30 12.87 4.18
C ASP A 154 8.54 12.11 3.07
N LEU A 155 7.57 11.29 3.49
CA LEU A 155 6.71 10.53 2.59
C LEU A 155 5.75 11.39 1.75
N SER A 156 5.55 12.67 2.10
CA SER A 156 4.81 13.63 1.28
C SER A 156 5.67 14.20 0.14
N SER A 157 6.98 14.05 0.24
CA SER A 157 7.93 14.57 -0.74
C SER A 157 8.35 13.47 -1.70
N ASN A 158 8.03 13.64 -2.98
CA ASN A 158 8.58 12.85 -4.08
C ASN A 158 8.16 11.36 -4.15
N PHE A 159 7.07 10.98 -3.50
CA PHE A 159 6.50 9.62 -3.59
C PHE A 159 5.26 9.56 -4.47
N TYR A 160 5.24 8.56 -5.35
CA TYR A 160 4.19 8.43 -6.37
C TYR A 160 3.73 6.99 -6.50
N PHE A 161 2.47 6.81 -6.86
CA PHE A 161 1.88 5.51 -7.11
C PHE A 161 0.74 5.62 -8.12
N SER A 162 0.32 4.49 -8.65
CA SER A 162 -0.91 4.38 -9.41
C SER A 162 -1.60 3.10 -8.99
N TYR A 163 -2.92 3.16 -8.81
CA TYR A 163 -3.71 1.94 -8.66
C TYR A 163 -3.59 1.12 -9.94
N SER A 164 -3.57 1.83 -11.08
CA SER A 164 -3.79 1.26 -12.39
C SER A 164 -2.57 1.09 -13.28
N TYR A 165 -1.39 1.46 -12.85
CA TYR A 165 -0.23 1.41 -13.71
C TYR A 165 1.02 1.09 -12.91
N ASP A 166 1.85 0.20 -13.45
CA ASP A 166 3.10 -0.16 -12.80
C ASP A 166 4.16 0.91 -13.07
N LEU A 167 4.32 1.84 -12.12
CA LEU A 167 5.35 2.87 -12.18
C LEU A 167 6.76 2.34 -11.94
N THR A 168 6.92 1.12 -11.42
CA THR A 168 8.24 0.53 -11.18
C THR A 168 8.96 0.22 -12.49
N HIS A 169 8.24 0.00 -13.59
CA HIS A 169 8.80 -0.33 -14.90
C HIS A 169 8.67 0.79 -15.94
N SER A 170 9.54 0.78 -16.95
CA SER A 170 9.43 1.69 -18.11
C SER A 170 8.19 1.36 -18.92
N LEU A 171 7.73 2.34 -19.72
CA LEU A 171 6.62 2.12 -20.65
C LEU A 171 6.91 0.96 -21.61
N GLN A 172 8.13 0.91 -22.16
CA GLN A 172 8.57 -0.19 -23.02
C GLN A 172 8.33 -1.55 -22.36
N PHE A 173 8.75 -1.73 -21.11
CA PHE A 173 8.58 -2.98 -20.39
C PHE A 173 7.11 -3.29 -20.10
N ASN A 174 6.32 -2.28 -19.70
CA ASN A 174 4.88 -2.44 -19.47
C ASN A 174 4.10 -2.77 -20.77
N MET A 175 4.66 -2.45 -21.94
CA MET A 175 4.10 -2.77 -23.25
C MET A 175 4.65 -4.06 -23.84
N MET A 176 5.63 -4.71 -23.18
CA MET A 176 6.13 -6.01 -23.66
C MET A 176 5.00 -7.05 -23.55
N PRO A 177 4.89 -7.96 -24.54
CA PRO A 177 3.98 -9.09 -24.45
C PRO A 177 4.24 -9.86 -23.16
N VAL A 178 3.17 -10.32 -22.52
CA VAL A 178 3.28 -11.19 -21.35
C VAL A 178 3.75 -12.56 -21.83
N ASP A 179 4.78 -13.11 -21.19
CA ASP A 179 5.18 -14.50 -21.45
C ASP A 179 4.01 -15.42 -21.07
N CYS A 180 3.33 -15.94 -22.08
CA CYS A 180 2.33 -16.98 -21.92
C CYS A 180 3.08 -18.29 -21.62
N VAL A 181 3.18 -18.64 -20.34
CA VAL A 181 3.54 -20.01 -19.96
C VAL A 181 2.28 -20.84 -20.16
N SER A 182 2.20 -21.53 -21.30
CA SER A 182 1.24 -22.62 -21.50
C SER A 182 1.57 -23.73 -20.51
N SER A 183 0.94 -23.71 -19.34
CA SER A 183 0.83 -24.92 -18.52
C SER A 183 -0.19 -25.83 -19.21
N SER A 184 0.28 -26.85 -19.92
CA SER A 184 -0.57 -27.94 -20.42
C SER A 184 -1.18 -28.67 -19.24
N THR A 185 -2.42 -28.32 -18.88
CA THR A 185 -3.28 -29.20 -18.10
C THR A 185 -4.04 -30.08 -19.08
N ASP A 186 -3.93 -31.41 -18.93
CA ASP A 186 -4.53 -32.47 -19.77
C ASP A 186 -6.08 -32.52 -19.78
N LEU A 187 -6.76 -31.38 -19.56
CA LEU A 187 -8.20 -31.28 -19.44
C LEU A 187 -8.76 -30.13 -20.29
N GLY A 188 -8.42 -30.07 -21.59
CA GLY A 188 -9.23 -29.44 -22.65
C GLY A 188 -9.66 -27.97 -22.53
N GLN A 189 -9.28 -27.25 -21.47
CA GLN A 189 -9.58 -25.84 -21.25
C GLN A 189 -8.27 -25.08 -21.14
N SER A 190 -7.86 -24.48 -22.25
CA SER A 190 -6.69 -23.60 -22.30
C SER A 190 -7.07 -22.24 -21.72
N GLU A 191 -7.06 -22.09 -20.39
CA GLU A 191 -7.10 -20.77 -19.77
C GLU A 191 -5.73 -20.11 -19.95
N VAL A 192 -5.65 -19.13 -20.85
CA VAL A 192 -4.42 -18.34 -21.06
C VAL A 192 -4.18 -17.45 -19.83
N TYR A 193 -3.36 -17.94 -18.89
CA TYR A 193 -2.91 -17.13 -17.77
C TYR A 193 -1.72 -16.28 -18.19
N GLY A 194 -1.95 -14.99 -18.48
CA GLY A 194 -0.86 -14.03 -18.56
C GLY A 194 -0.20 -13.87 -17.18
N ILE A 195 1.01 -14.42 -16.98
CA ILE A 195 1.80 -14.17 -15.77
C ILE A 195 2.37 -12.76 -15.88
N LYS A 196 1.72 -11.77 -15.25
CA LYS A 196 2.25 -10.41 -15.25
C LYS A 196 3.68 -10.38 -14.71
N ASN A 197 4.54 -9.61 -15.37
CA ASN A 197 5.90 -9.39 -14.90
C ASN A 197 5.93 -8.85 -13.46
N ARG A 198 6.80 -9.42 -12.65
CA ARG A 198 7.03 -9.03 -11.25
C ARG A 198 7.54 -7.59 -11.19
N TYR A 199 7.02 -6.77 -10.27
CA TYR A 199 7.49 -5.39 -10.03
C TYR A 199 9.02 -5.25 -9.99
N ALA A 200 9.54 -4.16 -10.55
CA ALA A 200 10.97 -3.86 -10.53
C ALA A 200 11.44 -3.62 -9.10
N GLN A 201 12.14 -4.61 -8.53
CA GLN A 201 12.50 -4.63 -7.12
C GLN A 201 13.35 -3.42 -6.71
N LYS A 202 14.16 -2.89 -7.62
CA LYS A 202 15.01 -1.71 -7.39
C LYS A 202 14.24 -0.40 -7.22
N TYR A 203 13.01 -0.30 -7.73
CA TYR A 203 12.21 0.93 -7.66
C TYR A 203 10.98 0.80 -6.76
N LEU A 204 10.71 -0.40 -6.24
CA LEU A 204 9.61 -0.65 -5.32
C LEU A 204 9.97 -0.18 -3.91
N TRP A 205 9.65 1.07 -3.59
CA TRP A 205 10.13 1.73 -2.37
C TRP A 205 9.62 1.05 -1.09
N ASN A 206 8.32 0.75 -1.02
CA ASN A 206 7.68 0.15 0.14
C ASN A 206 7.87 -1.39 0.23
N LYS A 207 8.81 -1.97 -0.52
CA LYS A 207 9.09 -3.41 -0.50
C LYS A 207 9.34 -3.94 0.92
N PHE A 208 10.14 -3.22 1.71
CA PHE A 208 10.47 -3.63 3.07
C PHE A 208 9.23 -3.58 3.98
N LEU A 209 8.42 -2.53 3.85
CA LEU A 209 7.24 -2.31 4.69
C LEU A 209 6.14 -3.35 4.46
N ILE A 210 6.05 -3.92 3.25
CA ILE A 210 5.04 -4.95 2.94
C ILE A 210 5.56 -6.37 3.21
N LYS A 211 6.88 -6.56 3.37
CA LYS A 211 7.49 -7.88 3.58
C LYS A 211 6.80 -8.71 4.69
N PRO A 212 6.44 -8.16 5.87
CA PRO A 212 5.82 -8.95 6.95
C PRO A 212 4.50 -9.60 6.55
N CYS A 213 3.71 -8.95 5.70
CA CYS A 213 2.34 -9.35 5.39
C CYS A 213 2.17 -9.85 3.94
N LYS A 214 3.23 -9.84 3.13
CA LYS A 214 3.18 -10.12 1.68
C LYS A 214 2.51 -11.44 1.31
N HIS A 215 2.71 -12.49 2.12
CA HIS A 215 2.18 -13.83 1.85
C HIS A 215 0.73 -14.02 2.36
N ILE A 216 0.29 -13.12 3.24
CA ILE A 216 -1.03 -13.16 3.88
C ILE A 216 -2.04 -12.39 3.03
N LEU A 217 -1.67 -11.17 2.64
CA LEU A 217 -2.57 -10.22 2.00
C LEU A 217 -2.93 -10.60 0.57
N HIS A 218 -4.18 -10.34 0.20
CA HIS A 218 -4.61 -10.27 -1.18
C HIS A 218 -3.87 -9.16 -1.94
N THR A 219 -3.62 -9.36 -3.23
CA THR A 219 -2.87 -8.42 -4.09
C THR A 219 -3.50 -7.03 -4.18
N ASP A 220 -4.82 -6.94 -4.00
CA ASP A 220 -5.57 -5.67 -3.98
C ASP A 220 -5.13 -4.72 -2.86
N TRP A 221 -4.62 -5.23 -1.73
CA TRP A 221 -4.11 -4.39 -0.64
C TRP A 221 -2.76 -3.76 -0.97
N PHE A 222 -2.06 -4.32 -1.96
CA PHE A 222 -0.71 -3.90 -2.30
C PHE A 222 -0.71 -2.78 -3.32
N ILE A 223 -0.09 -1.66 -2.94
CA ILE A 223 0.10 -0.49 -3.81
C ILE A 223 1.61 -0.26 -3.96
N PRO A 224 2.17 -0.47 -5.16
CA PRO A 224 3.57 -0.16 -5.45
C PRO A 224 3.82 1.34 -5.37
N ILE A 225 4.76 1.76 -4.52
CA ILE A 225 5.17 3.16 -4.39
C ILE A 225 6.58 3.32 -4.96
N ILE A 226 6.78 4.36 -5.78
CA ILE A 226 8.09 4.78 -6.27
C ILE A 226 8.52 6.09 -5.59
N HIS A 227 9.83 6.27 -5.45
CA HIS A 227 10.45 7.53 -5.04
C HIS A 227 11.12 8.18 -6.25
N GLY A 228 10.94 9.48 -6.47
CA GLY A 228 11.58 10.19 -7.58
C GLY A 228 10.85 11.46 -7.98
N PHE A 229 10.45 11.58 -9.24
CA PHE A 229 9.79 12.77 -9.76
C PHE A 229 8.77 12.39 -10.83
N VAL A 230 7.60 13.02 -10.80
CA VAL A 230 6.59 12.93 -11.85
C VAL A 230 6.01 14.33 -12.08
N ASP A 231 6.04 14.78 -13.33
CA ASP A 231 5.34 15.98 -13.79
C ASP A 231 4.79 15.76 -15.19
N GLN A 232 3.67 16.42 -15.49
CA GLN A 232 3.00 16.37 -16.78
C GLN A 232 2.63 17.80 -17.22
N LYS A 233 2.99 18.15 -18.45
CA LYS A 233 2.66 19.44 -19.06
C LYS A 233 1.77 19.24 -20.28
N HIS A 234 0.72 20.05 -20.34
CA HIS A 234 -0.14 20.17 -21.51
C HIS A 234 0.45 21.22 -22.46
N LEU A 235 0.53 20.87 -23.74
CA LEU A 235 1.04 21.72 -24.82
C LEU A 235 0.06 21.65 -25.99
N CYS A 236 0.04 22.69 -26.81
CA CYS A 236 -0.67 22.69 -28.09
C CYS A 236 0.33 23.02 -29.19
N ILE A 237 0.55 22.10 -30.13
CA ILE A 237 1.48 22.27 -31.24
C ILE A 237 0.72 22.04 -32.54
N PHE A 238 0.68 23.06 -33.41
CA PHE A 238 -0.08 23.06 -34.67
C PHE A 238 -1.55 22.64 -34.50
N GLY A 239 -2.21 23.14 -33.46
CA GLY A 239 -3.63 22.83 -33.16
C GLY A 239 -3.86 21.45 -32.55
N LYS A 240 -2.82 20.66 -32.31
CA LYS A 240 -2.92 19.34 -31.64
C LYS A 240 -2.53 19.44 -30.18
N ALA A 241 -3.44 19.02 -29.31
CA ALA A 241 -3.17 18.90 -27.87
C ALA A 241 -2.22 17.73 -27.59
N LEU A 242 -1.17 17.99 -26.83
CA LEU A 242 -0.11 17.05 -26.46
C LEU A 242 0.12 17.10 -24.96
N TYR A 243 0.36 15.93 -24.36
CA TYR A 243 0.76 15.83 -22.96
C TYR A 243 2.17 15.24 -22.89
N ILE A 244 3.11 16.03 -22.39
CA ILE A 244 4.47 15.57 -22.11
C ILE A 244 4.54 15.15 -20.65
N THR A 245 4.93 13.91 -20.38
CA THR A 245 5.04 13.35 -19.03
C THR A 245 6.46 12.91 -18.78
N LEU A 246 7.08 13.41 -17.71
CA LEU A 246 8.41 12.99 -17.27
C LEU A 246 8.30 12.21 -15.97
N ILE A 247 8.85 10.99 -15.96
CA ILE A 247 8.94 10.14 -14.76
C ILE A 247 10.41 9.81 -14.49
N ALA A 248 10.93 10.26 -13.35
CA ALA A 248 12.23 9.86 -12.83
C ALA A 248 12.05 8.98 -11.60
N ARG A 249 12.87 7.94 -11.45
CA ARG A 249 12.81 6.96 -10.35
C ARG A 249 14.16 6.85 -9.66
N ARG A 250 14.15 6.79 -8.33
CA ARG A 250 15.31 6.57 -7.48
C ARG A 250 15.34 5.10 -7.07
N SER A 251 16.51 4.49 -7.19
CA SER A 251 16.73 3.11 -6.74
C SER A 251 16.71 3.05 -5.22
N ILE A 252 16.12 2.02 -4.63
CA ILE A 252 16.29 1.70 -3.20
C ILE A 252 17.60 0.97 -2.91
N GLN A 253 18.20 0.36 -3.92
CA GLN A 253 19.42 -0.42 -3.76
C GLN A 253 20.63 0.50 -3.72
N PHE A 254 21.53 0.18 -2.77
CA PHE A 254 22.79 0.88 -2.57
C PHE A 254 22.65 2.41 -2.43
N ALA A 255 21.57 2.84 -1.77
CA ALA A 255 21.32 4.24 -1.45
C ALA A 255 22.42 4.84 -0.55
N GLY A 256 22.80 6.07 -0.84
CA GLY A 256 23.79 6.86 -0.12
C GLY A 256 24.11 8.13 -0.89
N THR A 257 24.46 9.22 -0.22
CA THR A 257 24.78 10.47 -0.90
C THR A 257 26.03 10.30 -1.78
N ARG A 258 26.03 10.94 -2.95
CA ARG A 258 27.08 10.85 -4.00
C ARG A 258 28.52 11.06 -3.49
N PHE A 259 28.69 11.74 -2.36
CA PHE A 259 29.98 11.98 -1.73
C PHE A 259 30.42 10.89 -0.75
N LEU A 260 29.48 10.12 -0.19
CA LEU A 260 29.73 9.07 0.81
C LEU A 260 29.70 7.65 0.22
N LYS A 261 28.96 7.43 -0.86
CA LYS A 261 28.96 6.17 -1.60
C LYS A 261 29.20 6.41 -3.08
N ARG A 262 30.31 5.86 -3.60
CA ARG A 262 30.64 5.78 -5.03
C ARG A 262 30.92 4.33 -5.40
N GLY A 263 30.73 4.00 -6.68
CA GLY A 263 31.00 2.67 -7.21
C GLY A 263 29.79 1.73 -7.12
N ALA A 264 30.05 0.46 -7.40
CA ALA A 264 29.09 -0.62 -7.31
C ALA A 264 29.33 -1.46 -6.07
N ASN A 265 28.27 -2.05 -5.50
CA ASN A 265 28.43 -3.12 -4.52
C ASN A 265 28.77 -4.45 -5.21
N SER A 266 29.05 -5.49 -4.41
CA SER A 266 29.35 -6.85 -4.90
C SER A 266 28.23 -7.48 -5.75
N GLU A 267 27.00 -6.98 -5.63
CA GLU A 267 25.84 -7.42 -6.40
C GLU A 267 25.63 -6.60 -7.70
N GLY A 268 26.52 -5.63 -8.00
CA GLY A 268 26.46 -4.80 -9.20
C GLY A 268 25.55 -3.57 -9.10
N TYR A 269 24.99 -3.27 -7.94
CA TYR A 269 24.16 -2.07 -7.72
C TYR A 269 25.03 -0.84 -7.49
N VAL A 270 24.77 0.21 -8.28
CA VAL A 270 25.52 1.47 -8.25
C VAL A 270 24.88 2.47 -7.30
N ALA A 271 25.71 3.21 -6.57
CA ALA A 271 25.26 4.23 -5.64
C ALA A 271 24.73 5.46 -6.38
N LYS A 272 23.60 6.01 -5.92
CA LYS A 272 22.98 7.19 -6.52
C LYS A 272 22.34 8.09 -5.48
#